data_AF-A0A9K3CRD9-F1
#
_entry.id   AF-A0A9K3CRD9-F1
#
_cell.length_a   1.000
_cell.length_b   1.000
_cell.length_c   1.000
_cell.angle_alpha   90.00
_cell.angle_beta   90.00
_cell.angle_gamma   90.00
#
_symmetry.space_group_name_H-M   'P 1'
#
loop_
_entity.id
_entity.type
_entity.pdbx_description
1 polymer ?
#
loop_
_entity_poly.entity_id
_entity_poly.type
_entity_poly.pdbx_seq_one_letter_code
_entity_poly.pdbx_strand_id
1 'polypeptide(L)'
;DLWRSTQLEAISDVMEGLDDTLRIQLFLADQLNTSTIYGLWLKRLRTEAELPLLWSEDELSVLAGTSVYKDIHTVRDALEEAYATVMPSVLFALEEAEVESNIANLDRETFDWLHAIIRSRKQVINTADSPVVTLVPIIGFINHSFTPNASIRPSEDESALEVVADAPFRKNQQIYINYGPLTEGTYFQDYGFVNGDNEYDGFGLSLSTGEGDALREEKEEVLEAIGLNRSTYTAIIGDQIPGMYAEDAVKTMWLDYITKGFPEYVAEEEEVDGAGDGEEDDEEMVDEDDLYGDEEYVEEEEELEGEDDEEEEVVDEEEYLDEEEMAEEEEEETVDEDDVIDMMDL
;
A
#
# COMPACT_ATOMS: atom_id res chain seq x y z
N ASP A 1 1.91 -26.97 -4.62
CA ASP A 1 3.06 -27.90 -4.48
C ASP A 1 4.42 -27.22 -4.30
N LEU A 2 4.73 -26.09 -4.94
CA LEU A 2 6.01 -25.36 -4.72
C LEU A 2 6.22 -24.82 -3.29
N TRP A 3 5.13 -24.56 -2.55
CA TRP A 3 5.16 -24.16 -1.13
C TRP A 3 5.52 -25.29 -0.15
N ARG A 4 5.58 -26.54 -0.62
CA ARG A 4 5.83 -27.73 0.21
C ARG A 4 7.22 -28.29 -0.04
N SER A 5 8.23 -27.43 0.03
CA SER A 5 9.60 -27.92 0.20
C SER A 5 9.78 -28.36 1.65
N THR A 6 10.62 -29.36 1.89
CA THR A 6 10.93 -29.82 3.26
C THR A 6 11.49 -28.68 4.12
N GLN A 7 12.15 -27.70 3.50
CA GLN A 7 12.63 -26.47 4.14
C GLN A 7 11.49 -25.59 4.66
N LEU A 8 10.49 -25.30 3.84
CA LEU A 8 9.38 -24.43 4.20
C LEU A 8 8.41 -25.12 5.16
N GLU A 9 8.23 -26.44 5.02
CA GLU A 9 7.49 -27.25 5.99
C GLU A 9 8.13 -27.20 7.39
N ALA A 10 9.46 -27.17 7.48
CA ALA A 10 10.15 -27.08 8.77
C ALA A 10 9.88 -25.77 9.51
N ILE A 11 9.47 -24.70 8.82
CA ILE A 11 9.21 -23.38 9.39
C ILE A 11 7.74 -22.98 9.31
N SER A 12 6.82 -23.91 9.02
CA SER A 12 5.40 -23.61 8.79
C SER A 12 4.75 -22.91 9.98
N ASP A 13 5.03 -23.38 11.19
CA ASP A 13 4.45 -22.84 12.43
C ASP A 13 4.91 -21.40 12.68
N VAL A 14 6.16 -21.08 12.30
CA VAL A 14 6.67 -19.71 12.35
C VAL A 14 5.93 -18.86 11.31
N MET A 15 5.79 -19.37 10.08
CA MET A 15 5.13 -18.66 8.99
C MET A 15 3.64 -18.38 9.25
N GLU A 16 2.92 -19.27 9.94
CA GLU A 16 1.50 -19.06 10.28
C GLU A 16 1.25 -17.75 11.04
N GLY A 17 2.19 -17.32 11.89
CA GLY A 17 2.09 -16.07 12.65
C GLY A 17 2.50 -14.80 11.88
N LEU A 18 3.00 -14.92 10.64
CA LEU A 18 3.52 -13.80 9.86
C LEU A 18 2.49 -13.27 8.86
N ASP A 19 2.65 -12.00 8.47
CA ASP A 19 1.94 -11.46 7.32
C ASP A 19 2.45 -12.06 5.99
N ASP A 20 1.67 -11.87 4.93
CA ASP A 20 1.98 -12.44 3.61
C ASP A 20 3.30 -11.92 3.01
N THR A 21 3.69 -10.68 3.32
CA THR A 21 4.93 -10.10 2.81
C THR A 21 6.13 -10.84 3.40
N LEU A 22 6.16 -11.05 4.72
CA LEU A 22 7.22 -11.79 5.39
C LEU A 22 7.22 -13.27 4.98
N ARG A 23 6.05 -13.89 4.78
CA ARG A 23 5.97 -15.27 4.26
C ARG A 23 6.60 -15.39 2.88
N ILE A 24 6.28 -14.48 1.96
CA ILE A 24 6.88 -14.43 0.62
C ILE A 24 8.38 -14.16 0.71
N GLN A 25 8.82 -13.31 1.65
CA GLN A 25 10.23 -13.00 1.86
C GLN A 25 11.05 -14.21 2.29
N LEU A 26 10.56 -15.00 3.25
CA LEU A 26 11.21 -16.24 3.67
C LEU A 26 11.20 -17.29 2.56
N PHE A 27 10.10 -17.37 1.79
CA PHE A 27 10.03 -18.20 0.60
C PHE A 27 11.15 -17.83 -0.40
N LEU A 28 11.26 -16.55 -0.78
CA LEU A 28 12.29 -16.10 -1.72
C LEU A 28 13.70 -16.28 -1.18
N ALA A 29 13.91 -16.10 0.12
CA ALA A 29 15.19 -16.39 0.77
C ALA A 29 15.61 -17.84 0.59
N ASP A 30 14.68 -18.80 0.70
CA ASP A 30 14.95 -20.21 0.41
C ASP A 30 15.28 -20.46 -1.07
N GLN A 31 14.74 -19.64 -1.97
CA GLN A 31 14.98 -19.75 -3.41
C GLN A 31 16.30 -19.13 -3.88
N LEU A 32 17.01 -18.37 -3.02
CA LEU A 32 18.29 -17.74 -3.37
C LEU A 32 19.29 -18.77 -3.90
N ASN A 33 20.00 -18.41 -4.97
CA ASN A 33 21.02 -19.22 -5.62
C ASN A 33 20.56 -20.59 -6.18
N THR A 34 19.29 -20.96 -6.04
CA THR A 34 18.76 -22.20 -6.61
C THR A 34 18.64 -22.11 -8.15
N SER A 35 18.31 -23.25 -8.77
CA SER A 35 17.99 -23.35 -10.21
C SER A 35 16.48 -23.40 -10.47
N THR A 36 15.65 -23.06 -9.48
CA THR A 36 14.19 -22.95 -9.67
C THR A 36 13.87 -21.70 -10.49
N ILE A 37 12.64 -21.60 -11.01
CA ILE A 37 12.19 -20.40 -11.72
C ILE A 37 12.36 -19.13 -10.85
N TYR A 38 12.09 -19.23 -9.55
CA TYR A 38 12.27 -18.12 -8.60
C TYR A 38 13.74 -17.81 -8.37
N GLY A 39 14.61 -18.81 -8.22
CA GLY A 39 16.05 -18.60 -8.10
C GLY A 39 16.67 -17.98 -9.35
N LEU A 40 16.21 -18.38 -10.54
CA LEU A 40 16.62 -17.79 -11.82
C LEU A 40 16.07 -16.37 -11.98
N TRP A 41 14.82 -16.13 -11.58
CA TRP A 41 14.21 -14.80 -11.57
C TRP A 41 14.97 -13.84 -10.65
N LEU A 42 15.25 -14.23 -9.40
CA LEU A 42 16.02 -13.42 -8.44
C LEU A 42 17.40 -13.05 -8.99
N LYS A 43 18.08 -13.96 -9.72
CA LYS A 43 19.38 -13.70 -10.37
C LYS A 43 19.31 -12.66 -11.49
N ARG A 44 18.12 -12.38 -12.05
CA ARG A 44 17.92 -11.40 -13.13
C ARG A 44 17.52 -10.02 -12.61
N LEU A 45 17.13 -9.89 -11.34
CA LEU A 45 16.78 -8.61 -10.75
C LEU A 45 18.05 -7.76 -10.55
N ARG A 46 17.97 -6.46 -10.86
CA ARG A 46 19.08 -5.53 -10.62
C ARG A 46 19.26 -5.32 -9.11
N THR A 47 20.50 -5.08 -8.71
CA THR A 47 20.89 -4.77 -7.33
C THR A 47 20.69 -3.29 -7.00
N GLU A 48 19.85 -3.07 -5.97
CA GLU A 48 19.87 -2.00 -4.94
C GLU A 48 19.73 -0.52 -5.35
N ALA A 49 20.30 -0.05 -6.45
CA ALA A 49 20.53 1.38 -6.66
C ALA A 49 19.27 2.25 -6.86
N GLU A 50 18.10 1.65 -7.14
CA GLU A 50 16.90 2.38 -7.54
C GLU A 50 15.86 2.49 -6.41
N LEU A 51 15.92 1.66 -5.37
CA LEU A 51 14.88 1.63 -4.33
C LEU A 51 15.32 2.44 -3.09
N PRO A 52 14.64 3.56 -2.75
CA PRO A 52 15.03 4.42 -1.63
C PRO A 52 15.11 3.70 -0.29
N LEU A 53 14.35 2.61 -0.11
CA LEU A 53 14.45 1.76 1.08
C LEU A 53 15.86 1.22 1.33
N LEU A 54 16.68 1.07 0.28
CA LEU A 54 18.04 0.51 0.32
C LEU A 54 19.14 1.58 0.26
N TRP A 55 18.78 2.87 0.16
CA TRP A 55 19.76 3.96 0.08
C TRP A 55 20.59 4.12 1.34
N SER A 56 21.83 4.58 1.22
CA SER A 56 22.59 5.02 2.39
C SER A 56 21.93 6.21 3.10
N GLU A 57 22.27 6.43 4.38
CA GLU A 57 21.80 7.62 5.11
C GLU A 57 22.23 8.93 4.46
N ASP A 58 23.40 8.97 3.82
CA ASP A 58 23.88 10.13 3.07
C ASP A 58 23.00 10.40 1.85
N GLU A 59 22.58 9.37 1.11
CA GLU A 59 21.64 9.49 -0.01
C GLU A 59 20.25 9.91 0.46
N LEU A 60 19.73 9.32 1.54
CA LEU A 60 18.43 9.70 2.10
C LEU A 60 18.41 11.13 2.66
N SER A 61 19.56 11.69 3.04
CA SER A 61 19.62 13.04 3.62
C SER A 61 19.04 14.13 2.72
N VAL A 62 18.99 13.91 1.40
CA VAL A 62 18.37 14.83 0.44
C VAL A 62 16.86 14.95 0.61
N LEU A 63 16.22 13.94 1.21
CA LEU A 63 14.79 13.88 1.48
C LEU A 63 14.44 14.43 2.87
N ALA A 64 15.42 14.88 3.66
CA ALA A 64 15.20 15.31 5.03
C ALA A 64 14.11 16.39 5.13
N GLY A 65 13.10 16.13 5.96
CA GLY A 65 11.94 17.01 6.15
C GLY A 65 10.72 16.67 5.29
N THR A 66 10.82 15.71 4.37
CA THR A 66 9.66 15.18 3.61
C THR A 66 8.94 14.06 4.39
N SER A 67 7.70 13.74 4.02
CA SER A 67 7.02 12.52 4.51
C SER A 67 7.77 11.27 4.10
N VAL A 68 8.22 11.20 2.85
CA VAL A 68 8.91 10.01 2.33
C VAL A 68 10.14 9.64 3.16
N TYR A 69 10.93 10.64 3.60
CA TYR A 69 12.06 10.39 4.50
C TYR A 69 11.63 9.71 5.81
N LYS A 70 10.55 10.19 6.42
CA LYS A 70 9.98 9.61 7.63
C LYS A 70 9.41 8.21 7.37
N ASP A 71 8.72 8.03 6.25
CA ASP A 71 8.05 6.77 5.91
C ASP A 71 9.08 5.67 5.62
N ILE A 72 10.18 5.99 4.92
CA ILE A 72 11.31 5.07 4.73
C ILE A 72 11.91 4.64 6.06
N HIS A 73 12.17 5.57 6.98
CA HIS A 73 12.70 5.24 8.31
C HIS A 73 11.73 4.35 9.10
N THR A 74 10.43 4.66 9.05
CA THR A 74 9.38 3.85 9.69
C THR A 74 9.41 2.41 9.19
N VAL A 75 9.56 2.21 7.87
CA VAL A 75 9.68 0.87 7.27
C VAL A 75 10.99 0.19 7.69
N ARG A 76 12.11 0.90 7.75
CA ARG A 76 13.40 0.35 8.20
C ARG A 76 13.37 -0.13 9.65
N ASP A 77 12.77 0.65 10.54
CA ASP A 77 12.61 0.31 11.94
C ASP A 77 11.75 -0.97 12.09
N ALA A 78 10.64 -1.04 11.36
CA ALA A 78 9.77 -2.22 11.34
C ALA A 78 10.50 -3.46 10.78
N LEU A 79 11.34 -3.31 9.75
CA LEU A 79 12.16 -4.40 9.20
C LEU A 79 13.23 -4.87 10.17
N GLU A 80 13.83 -3.96 10.92
CA GLU A 80 14.78 -4.31 11.97
C GLU A 80 14.13 -5.16 13.06
N GLU A 81 12.97 -4.73 13.55
CA GLU A 81 12.20 -5.48 14.53
C GLU A 81 11.76 -6.85 13.99
N ALA A 82 11.27 -6.90 12.74
CA ALA A 82 10.88 -8.14 12.10
C ALA A 82 12.05 -9.11 11.97
N TYR A 83 13.20 -8.66 11.48
CA TYR A 83 14.40 -9.50 11.36
C TYR A 83 14.85 -10.03 12.73
N ALA A 84 14.92 -9.15 13.75
CA ALA A 84 15.34 -9.51 15.10
C ALA A 84 14.40 -10.51 15.79
N THR A 85 13.11 -10.48 15.45
CA THR A 85 12.08 -11.33 16.07
C THR A 85 11.89 -12.65 15.31
N VAL A 86 11.85 -12.60 13.98
CA VAL A 86 11.50 -13.75 13.14
C VAL A 86 12.69 -14.69 12.95
N MET A 87 13.87 -14.15 12.63
CA MET A 87 15.02 -14.99 12.26
C MET A 87 15.46 -15.97 13.36
N PRO A 88 15.51 -15.61 14.65
CA PRO A 88 15.84 -16.59 15.70
C PRO A 88 14.89 -17.79 15.74
N SER A 89 13.59 -17.55 15.55
CA SER A 89 12.55 -18.60 15.55
C SER A 89 12.68 -19.50 14.32
N VAL A 90 12.95 -18.90 13.15
CA VAL A 90 13.22 -19.63 11.91
C VAL A 90 14.46 -20.52 12.04
N LEU A 91 15.57 -19.98 12.55
CA LEU A 91 16.82 -20.72 12.73
C LEU A 91 16.65 -21.89 13.69
N PHE A 92 15.93 -21.67 14.80
CA PHE A 92 15.62 -22.72 15.77
C PHE A 92 14.80 -23.86 15.12
N ALA A 93 13.76 -23.52 14.36
CA ALA A 93 12.92 -24.50 13.70
C ALA A 93 13.68 -25.32 12.63
N LEU A 94 14.55 -24.68 11.85
CA LEU A 94 15.41 -25.36 10.87
C LEU A 94 16.42 -26.31 11.56
N GLU A 95 17.01 -25.89 12.68
CA GLU A 95 17.92 -26.73 13.48
C GLU A 95 17.19 -27.93 14.09
N GLU A 96 16.00 -27.71 14.67
CA GLU A 96 15.18 -28.77 15.27
C GLU A 96 14.76 -29.82 14.23
N ALA A 97 14.44 -29.38 13.01
CA ALA A 97 14.08 -30.26 11.90
C ALA A 97 15.30 -30.94 11.23
N GLU A 98 16.53 -30.54 11.56
CA GLU A 98 17.77 -30.97 10.90
C GLU A 98 17.75 -30.74 9.37
N VAL A 99 17.19 -29.61 8.92
CA VAL A 99 17.03 -29.28 7.49
C VAL A 99 17.99 -28.17 7.06
N GLU A 100 18.74 -28.40 5.97
CA GLU A 100 19.53 -27.36 5.32
C GLU A 100 18.64 -26.47 4.42
N SER A 101 18.65 -25.16 4.70
CA SER A 101 17.92 -24.14 3.94
C SER A 101 18.82 -22.92 3.70
N ASN A 102 18.59 -22.24 2.56
CA ASN A 102 19.28 -20.97 2.28
C ASN A 102 18.90 -19.87 3.28
N ILE A 103 17.71 -19.95 3.89
CA ILE A 103 17.24 -19.00 4.91
C ILE A 103 18.19 -18.98 6.13
N ALA A 104 18.85 -20.10 6.44
CA ALA A 104 19.76 -20.17 7.58
C ALA A 104 20.99 -19.25 7.47
N ASN A 105 21.33 -18.82 6.24
CA ASN A 105 22.44 -17.91 5.97
C ASN A 105 21.96 -16.51 5.55
N LEU A 106 20.68 -16.20 5.74
CA LEU A 106 20.11 -14.91 5.36
C LEU A 106 20.68 -13.81 6.27
N ASP A 107 21.45 -12.89 5.68
CA ASP A 107 21.92 -11.70 6.36
C ASP A 107 20.89 -10.55 6.28
N ARG A 108 21.15 -9.49 7.05
CA ARG A 108 20.24 -8.35 7.16
C ARG A 108 20.10 -7.59 5.84
N GLU A 109 21.19 -7.44 5.10
CA GLU A 109 21.20 -6.71 3.82
C GLU A 109 20.35 -7.44 2.77
N THR A 110 20.51 -8.75 2.66
CA THR A 110 19.71 -9.60 1.77
C THR A 110 18.24 -9.65 2.21
N PHE A 111 17.97 -9.65 3.52
CA PHE A 111 16.61 -9.57 4.05
C PHE A 111 15.93 -8.27 3.61
N ASP A 112 16.56 -7.12 3.83
CA ASP A 112 16.01 -5.81 3.44
C ASP A 112 15.87 -5.70 1.90
N TRP A 113 16.83 -6.22 1.15
CA TRP A 113 16.75 -6.30 -0.31
C TRP A 113 15.53 -7.10 -0.78
N LEU A 114 15.31 -8.31 -0.25
CA LEU A 114 14.13 -9.12 -0.60
C LEU A 114 12.83 -8.39 -0.29
N HIS A 115 12.77 -7.66 0.84
CA HIS A 115 11.59 -6.86 1.17
C HIS A 115 11.35 -5.75 0.13
N ALA A 116 12.40 -5.02 -0.26
CA ALA A 116 12.31 -3.99 -1.28
C ALA A 116 11.87 -4.57 -2.65
N ILE A 117 12.38 -5.75 -3.02
CA ILE A 117 11.95 -6.47 -4.23
C ILE A 117 10.45 -6.83 -4.17
N ILE A 118 9.95 -7.28 -3.01
CA ILE A 118 8.54 -7.61 -2.86
C ILE A 118 7.69 -6.35 -2.99
N ARG A 119 8.04 -5.26 -2.30
CA ARG A 119 7.29 -3.98 -2.36
C ARG A 119 7.16 -3.44 -3.79
N SER A 120 8.24 -3.50 -4.56
CA SER A 120 8.30 -2.98 -5.93
C SER A 120 7.58 -3.83 -6.98
N ARG A 121 7.23 -5.09 -6.68
CA ARG A 121 6.75 -6.05 -7.69
C ARG A 121 5.50 -6.84 -7.31
N LYS A 122 5.09 -6.76 -6.04
CA LYS A 122 3.90 -7.49 -5.57
C LYS A 122 2.66 -7.04 -6.34
N GLN A 123 1.79 -7.99 -6.62
CA GLN A 123 0.47 -7.78 -7.16
C GLN A 123 -0.54 -8.06 -6.06
N VAL A 124 -1.60 -7.26 -6.02
CA VAL A 124 -2.77 -7.53 -5.18
C VAL A 124 -3.86 -8.04 -6.11
N ILE A 125 -4.20 -9.31 -5.98
CA ILE A 125 -5.26 -9.95 -6.77
C ILE A 125 -6.51 -10.01 -5.90
N ASN A 126 -7.57 -9.36 -6.34
CA ASN A 126 -8.87 -9.49 -5.68
C ASN A 126 -9.47 -10.84 -6.07
N THR A 127 -9.49 -11.81 -5.16
CA THR A 127 -10.21 -13.07 -5.33
C THR A 127 -11.61 -12.97 -4.70
N ALA A 128 -12.47 -13.97 -4.95
CA ALA A 128 -13.82 -14.00 -4.39
C ALA A 128 -13.86 -13.98 -2.85
N ASP A 129 -12.84 -14.57 -2.20
CA ASP A 129 -12.78 -14.67 -0.74
C ASP A 129 -12.04 -13.49 -0.10
N SER A 130 -10.93 -13.04 -0.70
CA SER A 130 -10.12 -11.92 -0.19
C SER A 130 -9.07 -11.43 -1.18
N PRO A 131 -8.54 -10.20 -1.03
CA PRO A 131 -7.34 -9.76 -1.73
C PRO A 131 -6.14 -10.63 -1.35
N VAL A 132 -5.43 -11.15 -2.34
CA VAL A 132 -4.22 -11.96 -2.15
C VAL A 132 -3.01 -11.17 -2.64
N VAL A 133 -2.02 -11.02 -1.77
CA VAL A 133 -0.72 -10.47 -2.15
C VAL A 133 0.12 -11.59 -2.77
N THR A 134 0.66 -11.37 -3.97
CA THR A 134 1.51 -12.36 -4.64
C THR A 134 2.63 -11.71 -5.43
N LEU A 135 3.62 -12.51 -5.82
CA LEU A 135 4.63 -12.14 -6.79
C LEU A 135 4.48 -12.99 -8.04
N VAL A 136 4.40 -12.32 -9.18
CA VAL A 136 4.39 -12.99 -10.49
C VAL A 136 5.65 -12.59 -11.24
N PRO A 137 6.67 -13.48 -11.31
CA PRO A 137 8.00 -13.18 -11.83
C PRO A 137 8.03 -12.41 -13.15
N ILE A 138 7.23 -12.82 -14.14
CA ILE A 138 7.21 -12.21 -15.47
C ILE A 138 6.49 -10.85 -15.46
N ILE A 139 5.37 -10.75 -14.76
CA ILE A 139 4.60 -9.50 -14.66
C ILE A 139 5.41 -8.41 -13.97
N GLY A 140 6.25 -8.77 -12.99
CA GLY A 140 7.14 -7.84 -12.28
C GLY A 140 8.21 -7.16 -13.14
N PHE A 141 8.29 -7.45 -14.45
CA PHE A 141 9.14 -6.73 -15.41
C PHE A 141 8.38 -5.73 -16.28
N ILE A 142 7.04 -5.70 -16.21
CA ILE A 142 6.22 -4.80 -17.04
C ILE A 142 6.16 -3.44 -16.36
N ASN A 143 6.57 -2.39 -17.08
CA ASN A 143 6.66 -1.04 -16.53
C ASN A 143 5.28 -0.35 -16.40
N HIS A 144 5.27 0.67 -15.56
CA HIS A 144 4.12 1.53 -15.34
C HIS A 144 3.86 2.50 -16.52
N SER A 145 2.58 2.74 -16.83
CA SER A 145 2.10 3.91 -17.55
C SER A 145 0.68 4.26 -17.09
N PHE A 146 0.35 5.56 -17.00
CA PHE A 146 -1.03 6.02 -16.85
C PHE A 146 -1.87 5.83 -18.13
N THR A 147 -1.21 5.62 -19.27
CA THR A 147 -1.83 5.22 -20.54
C THR A 147 -1.35 3.80 -20.90
N PRO A 148 -1.77 2.77 -20.14
CA PRO A 148 -1.32 1.41 -20.37
C PRO A 148 -1.86 0.87 -21.70
N ASN A 149 -1.13 -0.08 -22.29
CA ASN A 149 -1.58 -0.81 -23.48
C ASN A 149 -1.90 -2.29 -23.19
N ALA A 150 -1.78 -2.69 -21.92
CA ALA A 150 -2.18 -3.98 -21.41
C ALA A 150 -2.71 -3.89 -19.97
N SER A 151 -3.48 -4.90 -19.57
CA SER A 151 -4.01 -5.07 -18.23
C SER A 151 -3.73 -6.48 -17.72
N ILE A 152 -3.59 -6.61 -16.40
CA ILE A 152 -3.48 -7.90 -15.73
C ILE A 152 -4.88 -8.38 -15.36
N ARG A 153 -5.22 -9.62 -15.71
CA ARG A 153 -6.52 -10.23 -15.40
C ARG A 153 -6.32 -11.66 -14.89
N PRO A 154 -7.15 -12.13 -13.96
CA PRO A 154 -7.21 -13.56 -13.70
C PRO A 154 -7.75 -14.29 -14.94
N SER A 155 -7.18 -15.47 -15.21
CA SER A 155 -7.72 -16.43 -16.17
C SER A 155 -9.13 -16.89 -15.77
N GLU A 156 -9.90 -17.43 -16.72
CA GLU A 156 -11.29 -17.87 -16.48
C GLU A 156 -11.44 -18.91 -15.36
N ASP A 157 -10.41 -19.74 -15.14
CA ASP A 157 -10.39 -20.74 -14.06
C ASP A 157 -9.62 -20.26 -12.82
N GLU A 158 -9.23 -18.99 -12.78
CA GLU A 158 -8.47 -18.31 -11.72
C GLU A 158 -7.13 -18.98 -11.37
N SER A 159 -6.61 -19.87 -12.23
CA SER A 159 -5.38 -20.61 -11.96
C SER A 159 -4.11 -19.85 -12.32
N ALA A 160 -4.24 -18.80 -13.13
CA ALA A 160 -3.16 -17.95 -13.61
C ALA A 160 -3.58 -16.48 -13.72
N LEU A 161 -2.58 -15.60 -13.73
CA LEU A 161 -2.72 -14.22 -14.18
C LEU A 161 -2.28 -14.09 -15.64
N GLU A 162 -3.10 -13.40 -16.42
CA GLU A 162 -2.89 -13.11 -17.82
C GLU A 162 -2.58 -11.63 -18.02
N VAL A 163 -1.65 -11.35 -18.94
CA VAL A 163 -1.40 -9.98 -19.41
C VAL A 163 -2.11 -9.84 -20.75
N VAL A 164 -3.21 -9.10 -20.75
CA VAL A 164 -4.10 -8.94 -21.91
C VAL A 164 -3.83 -7.60 -22.54
N ALA A 165 -3.52 -7.59 -23.84
CA ALA A 165 -3.37 -6.35 -24.60
C ALA A 165 -4.73 -5.67 -24.76
N ASP A 166 -4.80 -4.40 -24.36
CA ASP A 166 -6.03 -3.59 -24.45
C ASP A 166 -6.12 -2.81 -25.76
N ALA A 167 -5.00 -2.69 -26.48
CA ALA A 167 -4.94 -2.07 -27.80
C ALA A 167 -3.90 -2.76 -28.70
N PRO A 168 -4.04 -2.68 -30.04
CA PRO A 168 -2.98 -3.10 -30.95
C PRO A 168 -1.69 -2.30 -30.69
N PHE A 169 -0.57 -3.00 -30.52
CA PHE A 169 0.75 -2.41 -30.36
C PHE A 169 1.70 -2.85 -31.48
N ARG A 170 2.72 -2.04 -31.77
CA ARG A 170 3.69 -2.29 -32.84
C ARG A 170 4.73 -3.32 -32.38
N LYS A 171 5.38 -3.99 -33.33
CA LYS A 171 6.58 -4.80 -33.04
C LYS A 171 7.61 -3.92 -32.33
N ASN A 172 8.22 -4.46 -31.26
CA ASN A 172 9.19 -3.76 -30.39
C ASN A 172 8.62 -2.58 -29.58
N GLN A 173 7.30 -2.35 -29.61
CA GLN A 173 6.68 -1.41 -28.67
C GLN A 173 6.64 -2.06 -27.28
N GLN A 174 7.07 -1.30 -26.28
CA GLN A 174 7.03 -1.74 -24.89
C GLN A 174 5.58 -1.96 -24.43
N ILE A 175 5.38 -3.02 -23.65
CA ILE A 175 4.13 -3.30 -22.96
C ILE A 175 4.16 -2.54 -21.63
N TYR A 176 3.07 -1.84 -21.33
CA TYR A 176 2.88 -1.10 -20.10
C TYR A 176 1.56 -1.50 -19.44
N ILE A 177 1.59 -1.56 -18.12
CA ILE A 177 0.42 -1.72 -17.26
C ILE A 177 0.28 -0.49 -16.35
N ASN A 178 -0.89 -0.28 -15.77
CA ASN A 178 -1.05 0.72 -14.72
C ASN A 178 -0.83 0.05 -13.35
N TYR A 179 -0.04 0.67 -12.48
CA TYR A 179 0.27 0.14 -11.14
C TYR A 179 -0.77 0.57 -10.10
N GLY A 180 -1.73 1.40 -10.50
CA GLY A 180 -2.78 1.97 -9.65
C GLY A 180 -2.60 3.48 -9.43
N PRO A 181 -3.60 4.15 -8.85
CA PRO A 181 -3.56 5.58 -8.56
C PRO A 181 -2.73 5.87 -7.29
N LEU A 182 -1.41 5.87 -7.42
CA LEU A 182 -0.48 6.07 -6.30
C LEU A 182 0.11 7.49 -6.32
N THR A 183 0.47 8.01 -5.14
CA THR A 183 1.19 9.30 -5.04
C THR A 183 2.63 9.18 -5.51
N GLU A 184 3.28 10.31 -5.85
CA GLU A 184 4.71 10.30 -6.20
C GLU A 184 5.59 9.81 -5.05
N GLY A 185 5.21 10.12 -3.81
CA GLY A 185 5.89 9.60 -2.63
C GLY A 185 5.86 8.07 -2.57
N THR A 186 4.71 7.47 -2.90
CA THR A 186 4.54 6.02 -2.96
C THR A 186 5.30 5.40 -4.14
N TYR A 187 5.21 5.97 -5.35
CA TYR A 187 5.98 5.49 -6.50
C TYR A 187 7.48 5.51 -6.22
N PHE A 188 7.95 6.60 -5.64
CA PHE A 188 9.35 6.75 -5.34
C PHE A 188 9.80 5.76 -4.27
N GLN A 189 9.08 5.68 -3.15
CA GLN A 189 9.42 4.77 -2.04
C GLN A 189 9.39 3.29 -2.45
N ASP A 190 8.36 2.86 -3.17
CA ASP A 190 8.11 1.45 -3.42
C ASP A 190 8.66 0.96 -4.75
N TYR A 191 8.74 1.83 -5.77
CA TYR A 191 9.11 1.45 -7.13
C TYR A 191 10.38 2.17 -7.63
N GLY A 192 10.88 3.17 -6.92
CA GLY A 192 12.14 3.83 -7.25
C GLY A 192 12.08 4.85 -8.37
N PHE A 193 10.88 5.34 -8.73
CA PHE A 193 10.72 6.37 -9.75
C PHE A 193 9.72 7.44 -9.33
N VAL A 194 9.79 8.59 -9.99
CA VAL A 194 8.75 9.63 -9.95
C VAL A 194 8.26 9.88 -11.37
N ASN A 195 6.96 10.11 -11.54
CA ASN A 195 6.33 10.47 -12.79
C ASN A 195 5.86 11.93 -12.72
N GLY A 196 6.50 12.81 -13.50
CA GLY A 196 6.27 14.26 -13.40
C GLY A 196 4.83 14.71 -13.70
N ASP A 197 4.05 13.87 -14.39
CA ASP A 197 2.67 14.12 -14.78
C ASP A 197 1.72 13.08 -14.13
N ASN A 198 1.62 13.11 -12.79
CA ASN A 198 0.74 12.24 -12.02
C ASN A 198 -0.45 13.02 -11.43
N GLU A 199 -1.65 12.73 -11.95
CA GLU A 199 -2.89 13.35 -11.48
C GLU A 199 -3.33 12.89 -10.08
N TYR A 200 -2.78 11.77 -9.60
CA TYR A 200 -3.02 11.21 -8.27
C TYR A 200 -1.98 11.67 -7.24
N ASP A 201 -1.03 12.53 -7.63
CA ASP A 201 -0.02 13.00 -6.70
C ASP A 201 -0.62 13.85 -5.59
N GLY A 202 -0.11 13.65 -4.38
CA GLY A 202 -0.65 14.27 -3.21
C GLY A 202 0.13 13.97 -1.94
N PHE A 203 -0.33 14.56 -0.84
CA PHE A 203 0.26 14.38 0.47
C PHE A 203 -0.77 13.87 1.48
N GLY A 204 -0.36 12.85 2.24
CA GLY A 204 -1.13 12.28 3.32
C GLY A 204 -1.14 13.13 4.59
N LEU A 205 -2.32 13.54 5.00
CA LEU A 205 -2.59 14.27 6.24
C LEU A 205 -3.21 13.32 7.26
N SER A 206 -2.50 13.10 8.37
CA SER A 206 -3.06 12.44 9.55
C SER A 206 -3.69 13.49 10.46
N LEU A 207 -4.97 13.30 10.78
CA LEU A 207 -5.74 14.16 11.67
C LEU A 207 -6.21 13.32 12.85
N SER A 208 -6.06 13.84 14.08
CA SER A 208 -6.51 13.16 15.28
C SER A 208 -6.93 14.16 16.34
N THR A 209 -7.79 13.72 17.24
CA THR A 209 -8.06 14.46 18.48
C THR A 209 -6.79 14.47 19.33
N GLY A 210 -6.38 15.66 19.78
CA GLY A 210 -5.16 15.82 20.58
C GLY A 210 -5.43 15.45 22.04
N GLU A 211 -4.55 14.67 22.67
CA GLU A 211 -4.69 14.30 24.09
C GLU A 211 -4.71 15.50 25.05
N GLY A 212 -4.13 16.63 24.64
CA GLY A 212 -4.11 17.87 25.43
C GLY A 212 -5.26 18.83 25.11
N ASP A 213 -6.22 18.46 24.27
CA ASP A 213 -7.38 19.31 23.97
C ASP A 213 -8.36 19.28 25.13
N ALA A 214 -8.63 20.44 25.72
CA ALA A 214 -9.55 20.58 26.86
C ALA A 214 -10.99 20.20 26.51
N LEU A 215 -11.33 20.21 25.22
CA LEU A 215 -12.65 19.89 24.70
C LEU A 215 -12.68 18.52 24.03
N ARG A 216 -11.67 17.65 24.29
CA ARG A 216 -11.49 16.40 23.56
C ARG A 216 -12.69 15.48 23.64
N GLU A 217 -13.30 15.34 24.81
CA GLU A 217 -14.42 14.40 25.00
C GLU A 217 -15.65 14.86 24.19
N GLU A 218 -16.03 16.13 24.31
CA GLU A 218 -17.15 16.72 23.56
C GLU A 218 -16.89 16.70 22.06
N LYS A 219 -15.62 16.91 21.69
CA LYS A 219 -15.15 16.76 20.33
C LYS A 219 -15.38 15.31 19.87
N GLU A 220 -14.86 14.31 20.56
CA GLU A 220 -14.95 12.90 20.14
C GLU A 220 -16.41 12.44 20.01
N GLU A 221 -17.30 12.88 20.91
CA GLU A 221 -18.74 12.63 20.81
C GLU A 221 -19.35 13.18 19.51
N VAL A 222 -18.96 14.39 19.10
CA VAL A 222 -19.42 14.98 17.84
C VAL A 222 -18.91 14.18 16.64
N LEU A 223 -17.65 13.73 16.63
CA LEU A 223 -17.11 12.88 15.57
C LEU A 223 -17.88 11.57 15.46
N GLU A 224 -18.11 10.91 16.59
CA GLU A 224 -18.88 9.67 16.65
C GLU A 224 -20.31 9.87 16.14
N ALA A 225 -20.98 10.96 16.53
CA ALA A 225 -22.33 11.29 16.09
C ALA A 225 -22.44 11.55 14.57
N ILE A 226 -21.35 11.95 13.90
CA ILE A 226 -21.29 12.13 12.43
C ILE A 226 -20.63 10.94 11.72
N GLY A 227 -20.36 9.84 12.41
CA GLY A 227 -19.79 8.62 11.85
C GLY A 227 -18.30 8.72 11.50
N LEU A 228 -17.56 9.65 12.13
CA LEU A 228 -16.13 9.80 11.94
C LEU A 228 -15.33 9.20 13.12
N ASN A 229 -14.18 8.62 12.81
CA ASN A 229 -13.27 8.07 13.80
C ASN A 229 -12.54 9.19 14.57
N ARG A 230 -11.94 8.86 15.73
CA ARG A 230 -11.11 9.80 16.54
C ARG A 230 -9.77 10.16 15.89
N SER A 231 -9.38 9.40 14.87
CA SER A 231 -8.30 9.72 13.97
C SER A 231 -8.69 9.34 12.56
N THR A 232 -8.19 10.10 11.59
CA THR A 232 -8.36 9.80 10.17
C THR A 232 -7.08 10.10 9.42
N TYR A 233 -6.94 9.45 8.28
CA TYR A 233 -5.91 9.75 7.30
C TYR A 233 -6.60 10.19 6.02
N THR A 234 -6.14 11.28 5.43
CA THR A 234 -6.72 11.81 4.21
C THR A 234 -5.66 12.39 3.29
N ALA A 235 -5.82 12.30 1.97
CA ALA A 235 -4.85 12.81 1.02
C ALA A 235 -5.27 14.18 0.47
N ILE A 236 -4.34 15.11 0.31
CA ILE A 236 -4.52 16.33 -0.47
C ILE A 236 -3.90 16.07 -1.84
N ILE A 237 -4.71 16.03 -2.90
CA ILE A 237 -4.28 15.70 -4.26
C ILE A 237 -4.12 16.99 -5.08
N GLY A 238 -2.97 17.18 -5.72
CA GLY A 238 -2.66 18.35 -6.54
C GLY A 238 -2.95 19.69 -5.86
N ASP A 239 -3.55 20.63 -6.61
CA ASP A 239 -3.98 21.95 -6.13
C ASP A 239 -5.40 21.93 -5.52
N GLN A 240 -5.97 20.76 -5.21
CA GLN A 240 -7.33 20.70 -4.68
C GLN A 240 -7.39 21.36 -3.30
N ILE A 241 -8.08 22.50 -3.23
CA ILE A 241 -8.44 23.18 -1.98
C ILE A 241 -9.53 22.33 -1.32
N PRO A 242 -9.36 21.88 -0.05
CA PRO A 242 -10.37 21.10 0.65
C PRO A 242 -11.74 21.80 0.63
N GLY A 243 -12.77 21.13 0.09
CA GLY A 243 -14.16 21.60 0.12
C GLY A 243 -14.81 21.90 -1.23
N MET A 244 -14.19 21.52 -2.36
CA MET A 244 -14.79 21.66 -3.70
C MET A 244 -15.44 20.39 -4.25
N TYR A 245 -15.14 19.21 -3.71
CA TYR A 245 -15.73 17.94 -4.13
C TYR A 245 -16.49 17.26 -2.98
N ALA A 246 -17.56 16.51 -3.29
CA ALA A 246 -18.35 15.81 -2.28
C ALA A 246 -17.52 14.80 -1.45
N GLU A 247 -16.46 14.27 -2.05
CA GLU A 247 -15.49 13.34 -1.45
C GLU A 247 -14.55 14.04 -0.44
N ASP A 248 -14.46 15.37 -0.47
CA ASP A 248 -13.72 16.17 0.52
C ASP A 248 -14.54 16.47 1.79
N ALA A 249 -15.81 16.04 1.85
CA ALA A 249 -16.68 16.35 2.98
C ALA A 249 -16.06 15.95 4.32
N VAL A 250 -15.41 14.78 4.40
CA VAL A 250 -14.69 14.32 5.60
C VAL A 250 -13.54 15.26 5.96
N LYS A 251 -12.76 15.73 4.98
CA LYS A 251 -11.64 16.66 5.18
C LYS A 251 -12.14 18.01 5.69
N THR A 252 -13.17 18.55 5.05
CA THR A 252 -13.78 19.82 5.41
C THR A 252 -14.45 19.74 6.78
N MET A 253 -15.13 18.62 7.11
CA MET A 253 -15.71 18.39 8.42
C MET A 253 -14.64 18.35 9.51
N TRP A 254 -13.55 17.61 9.28
CA TRP A 254 -12.42 17.58 10.21
C TRP A 254 -11.73 18.93 10.38
N LEU A 255 -11.49 19.68 9.30
CA LEU A 255 -10.86 21.00 9.35
C LEU A 255 -11.76 22.05 10.04
N ASP A 256 -13.05 22.07 9.73
CA ASP A 256 -14.04 22.93 10.39
C ASP A 256 -14.14 22.58 11.89
N TYR A 257 -14.11 21.30 12.21
CA TYR A 257 -14.17 20.81 13.58
C TYR A 257 -12.93 21.12 14.42
N ILE A 258 -11.71 20.98 13.87
CA ILE A 258 -10.47 21.32 14.58
C ILE A 258 -10.35 22.85 14.79
N THR A 259 -10.89 23.64 13.85
CA THR A 259 -10.82 25.11 13.90
C THR A 259 -11.92 25.76 14.74
N LYS A 260 -13.00 25.04 15.04
CA LYS A 260 -14.03 25.48 15.99
C LYS A 260 -13.55 25.30 17.43
N GLY A 261 -13.21 26.41 18.08
CA GLY A 261 -13.33 26.49 19.54
C GLY A 261 -14.82 26.49 19.89
N PHE A 262 -15.25 25.63 20.81
CA PHE A 262 -16.58 25.80 21.40
C PHE A 262 -16.61 27.23 21.97
N PRO A 263 -17.59 28.08 21.58
CA PRO A 263 -17.73 29.38 22.19
C PRO A 263 -17.79 29.15 23.70
N GLU A 264 -16.98 29.88 24.47
CA GLU A 264 -16.95 29.79 25.93
C GLU A 264 -18.38 29.60 26.42
N TYR A 265 -18.66 28.41 26.98
CA TYR A 265 -19.89 28.15 27.70
C TYR A 265 -19.77 29.07 28.92
N VAL A 266 -20.23 30.31 28.77
CA VAL A 266 -20.44 31.21 29.89
C VAL A 266 -21.55 30.54 30.66
N ALA A 267 -21.17 29.69 31.61
CA ALA A 267 -22.05 29.33 32.70
C ALA A 267 -22.47 30.66 33.30
N GLU A 268 -23.69 31.09 32.98
CA GLU A 268 -24.36 32.09 33.79
C GLU A 268 -24.45 31.44 35.18
N GLU A 269 -23.51 31.80 36.06
CA GLU A 269 -23.66 31.57 37.48
C GLU A 269 -24.94 32.30 37.89
N GLU A 270 -26.07 31.59 37.92
CA GLU A 270 -27.22 32.02 38.69
C GLU A 270 -26.76 32.10 40.14
N GLU A 271 -26.53 33.32 40.62
CA GLU A 271 -26.48 33.62 42.05
C GLU A 271 -27.82 33.19 42.68
N VAL A 272 -27.87 31.94 43.17
CA VAL A 272 -28.93 31.52 44.08
C VAL A 272 -28.53 31.91 45.48
N ASP A 273 -28.88 33.14 45.84
CA ASP A 273 -29.00 33.60 47.21
C ASP A 273 -30.12 32.79 47.89
N GLY A 274 -29.76 31.85 48.77
CA GLY A 274 -30.76 31.02 49.46
C GLY A 274 -30.19 30.14 50.57
N ALA A 275 -30.07 30.70 51.77
CA ALA A 275 -29.76 29.97 53.00
C ALA A 275 -30.77 28.84 53.30
N GLY A 276 -30.28 27.67 53.73
CA GLY A 276 -31.11 26.61 54.31
C GLY A 276 -30.31 25.38 54.75
N ASP A 277 -30.16 25.21 56.07
CA ASP A 277 -29.72 24.01 56.80
C ASP A 277 -30.42 22.71 56.34
N GLY A 278 -29.74 21.57 56.46
CA GLY A 278 -30.39 20.27 56.64
C GLY A 278 -29.66 19.03 56.09
N GLU A 279 -28.92 18.37 56.98
CA GLU A 279 -28.81 16.91 57.24
C GLU A 279 -28.69 15.87 56.08
N GLU A 280 -27.62 15.07 56.21
CA GLU A 280 -27.43 13.61 56.01
C GLU A 280 -28.42 12.83 55.12
N ASP A 281 -27.89 12.08 54.15
CA ASP A 281 -28.00 10.60 54.15
C ASP A 281 -27.05 9.96 53.12
N ASP A 282 -26.40 8.89 53.58
CA ASP A 282 -25.63 7.89 52.82
C ASP A 282 -26.54 7.14 51.81
N GLU A 283 -25.98 6.67 50.69
CA GLU A 283 -26.08 5.24 50.30
C GLU A 283 -25.30 4.91 49.00
N GLU A 284 -24.33 4.02 49.22
CA GLU A 284 -23.84 2.88 48.42
C GLU A 284 -23.60 2.94 46.89
N MET A 285 -22.33 2.60 46.61
CA MET A 285 -21.78 2.01 45.38
C MET A 285 -22.50 0.71 44.99
N VAL A 286 -22.75 0.53 43.69
CA VAL A 286 -22.79 -0.80 43.07
C VAL A 286 -22.03 -0.74 41.75
N ASP A 287 -20.92 -1.47 41.73
CA ASP A 287 -20.10 -1.80 40.57
C ASP A 287 -20.70 -2.97 39.77
N GLU A 288 -20.23 -3.04 38.53
CA GLU A 288 -20.03 -4.22 37.67
C GLU A 288 -21.21 -4.77 36.84
N ASP A 289 -20.93 -4.71 35.53
CA ASP A 289 -21.08 -5.79 34.55
C ASP A 289 -22.47 -6.30 34.20
N ASP A 290 -22.91 -5.98 32.98
CA ASP A 290 -23.30 -7.05 32.06
C ASP A 290 -22.98 -6.68 30.60
N LEU A 291 -22.21 -7.61 30.04
CA LEU A 291 -21.55 -7.68 28.75
C LEU A 291 -22.50 -8.33 27.72
N TYR A 292 -22.45 -7.87 26.47
CA TYR A 292 -22.92 -8.50 25.23
C TYR A 292 -24.42 -8.79 25.05
N GLY A 293 -25.00 -8.10 24.05
CA GLY A 293 -26.23 -8.52 23.36
C GLY A 293 -26.09 -8.21 21.87
N ASP A 294 -26.07 -9.26 21.07
CA ASP A 294 -26.04 -9.29 19.61
C ASP A 294 -27.16 -8.45 18.97
N GLU A 295 -26.88 -7.70 17.91
CA GLU A 295 -27.90 -7.34 16.92
C GLU A 295 -27.39 -7.56 15.49
N GLU A 296 -28.17 -8.39 14.77
CA GLU A 296 -28.05 -8.78 13.36
C GLU A 296 -28.14 -7.58 12.42
N TYR A 297 -27.22 -7.50 11.46
CA TYR A 297 -27.37 -6.64 10.28
C TYR A 297 -28.24 -7.33 9.23
N VAL A 298 -29.34 -6.67 8.85
CA VAL A 298 -30.15 -7.01 7.68
C VAL A 298 -29.60 -6.21 6.49
N GLU A 299 -29.16 -6.92 5.45
CA GLU A 299 -28.81 -6.33 4.15
C GLU A 299 -30.09 -5.89 3.43
N GLU A 300 -30.20 -4.61 3.09
CA GLU A 300 -31.15 -4.13 2.08
C GLU A 300 -30.41 -3.94 0.75
N GLU A 301 -30.76 -4.79 -0.22
CA GLU A 301 -30.41 -4.63 -1.64
C GLU A 301 -31.23 -3.47 -2.23
N GLU A 302 -30.57 -2.46 -2.79
CA GLU A 302 -31.21 -1.53 -3.73
C GLU A 302 -30.77 -1.87 -5.16
N GLU A 303 -31.71 -2.44 -5.91
CA GLU A 303 -31.71 -2.51 -7.37
C GLU A 303 -31.85 -1.11 -7.96
N LEU A 304 -30.95 -0.72 -8.88
CA LEU A 304 -31.20 0.38 -9.81
C LEU A 304 -31.22 -0.17 -11.24
N GLU A 305 -32.45 -0.33 -11.77
CA GLU A 305 -32.74 -0.43 -13.20
C GLU A 305 -32.45 0.91 -13.90
N GLY A 306 -32.00 0.82 -15.15
CA GLY A 306 -31.36 1.92 -15.87
C GLY A 306 -32.27 2.92 -16.59
N GLU A 307 -31.62 3.89 -17.23
CA GLU A 307 -32.15 4.66 -18.35
C GLU A 307 -31.05 4.86 -19.41
N ASP A 308 -31.42 4.55 -20.65
CA ASP A 308 -30.66 4.69 -21.88
C ASP A 308 -30.57 6.15 -22.38
N ASP A 309 -29.60 6.35 -23.27
CA ASP A 309 -29.52 7.32 -24.37
C ASP A 309 -29.42 8.83 -24.04
N GLU A 310 -28.30 9.44 -24.41
CA GLU A 310 -28.29 10.43 -25.51
C GLU A 310 -26.86 10.65 -26.05
N GLU A 311 -26.72 10.44 -27.36
CA GLU A 311 -25.54 10.71 -28.18
C GLU A 311 -25.24 12.22 -28.25
N GLU A 312 -23.99 12.63 -28.02
CA GLU A 312 -23.49 13.92 -28.53
C GLU A 312 -22.30 13.71 -29.48
N GLU A 313 -22.59 13.85 -30.77
CA GLU A 313 -21.65 14.20 -31.84
C GLU A 313 -20.99 15.56 -31.55
N VAL A 314 -19.65 15.63 -31.47
CA VAL A 314 -18.92 16.86 -31.87
C VAL A 314 -17.54 16.54 -32.48
N VAL A 315 -17.52 16.58 -33.83
CA VAL A 315 -16.56 17.28 -34.72
C VAL A 315 -15.06 16.91 -34.67
N ASP A 316 -14.63 16.28 -35.77
CA ASP A 316 -13.28 16.31 -36.34
C ASP A 316 -12.77 17.75 -36.55
N GLU A 317 -11.65 18.11 -35.91
CA GLU A 317 -10.74 19.13 -36.45
C GLU A 317 -9.34 18.53 -36.58
N GLU A 318 -9.04 18.10 -37.81
CA GLU A 318 -7.67 17.96 -38.31
C GLU A 318 -7.02 19.36 -38.34
N GLU A 319 -5.92 19.57 -37.60
CA GLU A 319 -4.96 20.60 -37.96
C GLU A 319 -3.52 20.08 -37.91
N TYR A 320 -2.90 20.16 -39.08
CA TYR A 320 -1.51 19.86 -39.40
C TYR A 320 -0.57 20.84 -38.69
N LEU A 321 0.52 20.35 -38.09
CA LEU A 321 1.78 21.10 -38.04
C LEU A 321 2.99 20.19 -38.27
N ASP A 322 3.86 20.71 -39.11
CA ASP A 322 5.00 20.10 -39.79
C ASP A 322 6.15 19.65 -38.88
N GLU A 323 6.78 18.60 -39.38
CA GLU A 323 8.16 18.14 -39.26
C GLU A 323 9.21 19.21 -38.82
N GLU A 324 9.98 18.90 -37.77
CA GLU A 324 11.41 19.23 -37.74
C GLU A 324 12.23 18.02 -37.26
N GLU A 325 13.11 17.58 -38.15
CA GLU A 325 14.11 16.52 -38.00
C GLU A 325 15.07 16.79 -36.83
N MET A 326 15.28 15.80 -35.96
CA MET A 326 16.53 15.62 -35.23
C MET A 326 16.90 14.13 -35.31
N ALA A 327 17.84 13.84 -36.20
CA ALA A 327 18.50 12.55 -36.28
C ALA A 327 19.55 12.47 -35.18
N GLU A 328 19.39 11.52 -34.24
CA GLU A 328 20.47 11.07 -33.36
C GLU A 328 20.85 9.63 -33.72
N GLU A 329 22.15 9.41 -33.75
CA GLU A 329 22.85 8.25 -34.27
C GLU A 329 22.62 7.02 -33.37
N GLU A 330 22.03 5.95 -33.90
CA GLU A 330 22.04 4.62 -33.25
C GLU A 330 23.38 3.93 -33.53
N GLU A 331 24.16 3.66 -32.48
CA GLU A 331 25.26 2.70 -32.52
C GLU A 331 24.66 1.27 -32.50
N GLU A 332 24.80 0.54 -33.61
CA GLU A 332 24.51 -0.89 -33.70
C GLU A 332 25.48 -1.67 -32.80
N GLU A 333 25.03 -2.11 -31.62
CA GLU A 333 25.71 -3.15 -30.85
C GLU A 333 25.25 -4.53 -31.36
N THR A 334 26.15 -5.23 -32.05
CA THR A 334 25.91 -6.59 -32.55
C THR A 334 25.81 -7.56 -31.38
N VAL A 335 24.63 -8.08 -31.10
CA VAL A 335 24.41 -9.19 -30.16
C VAL A 335 24.73 -10.52 -30.87
N ASP A 336 25.60 -11.33 -30.26
CA ASP A 336 25.98 -12.67 -30.72
C ASP A 336 24.74 -13.58 -30.76
N GLU A 337 24.46 -14.21 -31.91
CA GLU A 337 23.27 -15.06 -32.14
C GLU A 337 23.26 -16.38 -31.33
N ASP A 338 24.25 -16.60 -30.46
CA ASP A 338 24.37 -17.82 -29.64
C ASP A 338 23.80 -17.69 -28.21
N ASP A 339 23.29 -16.51 -27.79
CA ASP A 339 22.72 -16.28 -26.43
C ASP A 339 21.19 -16.09 -26.38
N VAL A 340 20.47 -16.35 -27.47
CA VAL A 340 19.00 -16.33 -27.47
C VAL A 340 18.45 -17.65 -26.93
N ILE A 341 18.20 -17.70 -25.62
CA ILE A 341 17.35 -18.74 -25.03
C ILE A 341 15.89 -18.37 -25.34
N ASP A 342 15.19 -19.28 -26.02
CA ASP A 342 13.76 -19.17 -26.34
C ASP A 342 12.94 -19.08 -25.04
N MET A 343 12.26 -17.95 -24.83
CA MET A 343 11.48 -17.68 -23.62
C MET A 343 10.19 -18.51 -23.52
N MET A 344 9.89 -19.36 -24.51
CA MET A 344 8.75 -20.29 -24.44
C MET A 344 9.03 -21.58 -23.66
N ASP A 345 10.26 -21.82 -23.22
CA ASP A 345 10.66 -23.02 -22.45
C ASP A 345 11.00 -22.74 -20.96
N LEU A 346 10.58 -21.58 -20.43
CA LEU A 346 10.54 -21.27 -18.98
C LEU A 346 9.12 -21.40 -18.44
#